data_AF-A0A811L6I9-F1
#
_entry.id   AF-A0A811L6I9-F1
#
_cell.length_a   1.000
_cell.length_b   1.000
_cell.length_c   1.000
_cell.angle_alpha   90.00
_cell.angle_beta   90.00
_cell.angle_gamma   90.00
#
_symmetry.space_group_name_H-M   'P 1'
#
loop_
_entity.id
_entity.type
_entity.pdbx_description
1 polymer ?
#
loop_
_entity_poly.entity_id
_entity_poly.type
_entity_poly.pdbx_seq_one_letter_code
_entity_poly.pdbx_strand_id
1 'polypeptide(L)'
;MRQKWPPFCGQLLIPLLIITSTVDSTITSNSYQLCQENCVDKNIAYPLPSNDLDWPESTMTACDYNCHVSSCNVGCTDLEAVNSTCTNRCSNTSSPLSCFQGCRAISDLFTNQIQNLLNQVNVEATLDTTQGVKLNWFFDESHLVQLQEVSAANLKWFAQSKKSTSGWLWTPMGFQAFRDSMLTATVYLPIEAVANEFKTRLVAIWRDIIVTSAEFSQAIPLPPSQEPSLPELTSSLQVTENSWAVCWHSEKHAAESAEPVKFR
;
A
#
# COMPACT_ATOMS: atom_id res chain seq x y z
N MET A 1 54.71 46.17 -43.70
CA MET A 1 53.39 45.94 -43.07
C MET A 1 53.15 44.44 -42.94
N ARG A 2 53.22 43.89 -41.73
CA ARG A 2 52.30 42.88 -41.18
C ARG A 2 52.81 42.44 -39.82
N GLN A 3 51.92 42.55 -38.85
CA GLN A 3 52.14 42.51 -37.41
C GLN A 3 52.49 41.12 -36.91
N LYS A 4 53.32 41.13 -35.86
CA LYS A 4 53.55 40.05 -34.91
C LYS A 4 52.23 39.63 -34.27
N TRP A 5 52.05 38.33 -34.09
CA TRP A 5 51.01 37.75 -33.23
C TRP A 5 51.37 37.95 -31.75
N PRO A 6 50.40 38.31 -30.89
CA PRO A 6 50.40 37.98 -29.48
C PRO A 6 49.36 36.88 -29.16
N PRO A 7 49.42 36.26 -27.97
CA PRO A 7 48.81 34.97 -27.69
C PRO A 7 47.33 35.11 -27.35
N PHE A 8 46.53 34.15 -27.82
CA PHE A 8 45.17 33.95 -27.33
C PHE A 8 45.23 33.40 -25.90
N CYS A 9 45.12 34.28 -24.91
CA CYS A 9 44.74 33.94 -23.55
C CYS A 9 43.33 34.51 -23.32
N GLY A 10 42.33 33.80 -23.84
CA GLY A 10 40.93 34.02 -23.52
C GLY A 10 40.50 32.97 -22.52
N GLN A 11 40.50 33.32 -21.23
CA GLN A 11 39.89 32.51 -20.18
C GLN A 11 38.39 32.37 -20.48
N LEU A 12 37.97 31.22 -21.01
CA LEU A 12 36.57 30.82 -21.01
C LEU A 12 36.29 30.18 -19.64
N LEU A 13 35.94 31.01 -18.66
CA LEU A 13 35.30 30.56 -17.43
C LEU A 13 33.89 30.07 -17.82
N ILE A 14 33.78 28.79 -18.12
CA ILE A 14 32.48 28.09 -18.14
C ILE A 14 32.12 27.91 -16.67
N PRO A 15 31.10 28.59 -16.11
CA PRO A 15 30.57 28.16 -14.84
C PRO A 15 29.94 26.80 -15.11
N LEU A 16 30.57 25.75 -14.58
CA LEU A 16 29.94 24.45 -14.40
C LEU A 16 28.77 24.72 -13.44
N LEU A 17 27.60 25.05 -13.99
CA LEU A 17 26.34 24.96 -13.27
C LEU A 17 26.19 23.46 -12.99
N ILE A 18 26.73 23.04 -11.86
CA ILE A 18 26.31 21.81 -11.19
C ILE A 18 24.86 22.13 -10.80
N ILE A 19 23.97 21.86 -11.74
CA ILE A 19 22.56 21.67 -11.45
C ILE A 19 22.56 20.41 -10.59
N THR A 20 22.75 20.60 -9.29
CA THR A 20 22.24 19.67 -8.30
C THR A 20 20.72 19.72 -8.49
N SER A 21 20.23 18.97 -9.45
CA SER A 21 18.85 18.53 -9.42
C SER A 21 18.77 17.70 -8.15
N THR A 22 18.38 18.35 -7.05
CA THR A 22 17.65 17.67 -6.01
C THR A 22 16.46 17.09 -6.74
N VAL A 23 16.59 15.82 -7.14
CA VAL A 23 15.45 15.01 -7.53
C VAL A 23 14.76 14.69 -6.21
N ASP A 24 14.18 15.73 -5.60
CA ASP A 24 13.02 15.53 -4.77
C ASP A 24 11.97 15.08 -5.78
N SER A 25 11.88 13.78 -5.98
CA SER A 25 10.78 13.19 -6.73
C SER A 25 9.52 13.66 -6.03
N THR A 26 8.84 14.64 -6.62
CA THR A 26 7.53 15.14 -6.21
C THR A 26 6.53 14.03 -6.49
N ILE A 27 6.47 13.08 -5.56
CA ILE A 27 5.68 11.84 -5.58
C ILE A 27 4.15 12.11 -5.53
N THR A 28 3.72 13.35 -5.72
CA THR A 28 2.34 13.77 -5.46
C THR A 28 1.64 14.44 -6.64
N SER A 29 2.25 14.45 -7.84
CA SER A 29 1.83 15.35 -8.93
C SER A 29 0.32 15.35 -9.24
N ASN A 30 -0.32 14.18 -9.35
CA ASN A 30 -1.74 14.15 -9.73
C ASN A 30 -2.68 14.44 -8.56
N SER A 31 -2.49 13.75 -7.42
CA SER A 31 -3.34 13.96 -6.23
C SER A 31 -3.20 15.37 -5.66
N TYR A 32 -1.98 15.94 -5.66
CA TYR A 32 -1.71 17.31 -5.22
C TYR A 32 -2.39 18.34 -6.11
N GLN A 33 -2.20 18.23 -7.43
CA GLN A 33 -2.81 19.15 -8.38
C GLN A 33 -4.35 19.11 -8.27
N LEU A 34 -4.93 17.90 -8.27
CA LEU A 34 -6.37 17.72 -8.10
C LEU A 34 -6.89 18.28 -6.76
N CYS A 35 -6.09 18.22 -5.70
CA CYS A 35 -6.44 18.82 -4.41
C CYS A 35 -6.52 20.35 -4.51
N GLN A 36 -5.53 20.99 -5.14
CA GLN A 36 -5.52 22.44 -5.35
C GLN A 36 -6.70 22.90 -6.22
N GLU A 37 -6.99 22.15 -7.29
CA GLU A 37 -8.16 22.40 -8.14
C GLU A 37 -9.46 22.26 -7.32
N ASN A 38 -9.60 21.23 -6.50
CA ASN A 38 -10.78 21.06 -5.65
C ASN A 38 -10.96 22.20 -4.63
N CYS A 39 -9.87 22.78 -4.10
CA CYS A 39 -9.94 23.94 -3.20
C CYS A 39 -10.68 25.12 -3.84
N VAL A 40 -10.54 25.31 -5.16
CA VAL A 40 -11.15 26.39 -5.92
C VAL A 40 -12.49 25.94 -6.51
N ASP A 41 -12.48 24.90 -7.34
CA ASP A 41 -13.59 24.52 -8.22
C ASP A 41 -14.75 23.86 -7.46
N LYS A 42 -14.43 23.06 -6.44
CA LYS A 42 -15.42 22.42 -5.56
C LYS A 42 -15.68 23.22 -4.30
N ASN A 43 -15.05 24.39 -4.17
CA ASN A 43 -15.17 25.29 -3.03
C ASN A 43 -14.96 24.62 -1.66
N ILE A 44 -14.14 23.56 -1.59
CA ILE A 44 -13.87 22.85 -0.32
C ILE A 44 -13.09 23.73 0.67
N ALA A 45 -12.54 24.85 0.20
CA ALA A 45 -11.92 25.86 1.05
C ALA A 45 -12.91 26.50 2.04
N TYR A 46 -14.22 26.31 1.88
CA TYR A 46 -15.26 26.86 2.74
C TYR A 46 -16.08 25.78 3.45
N PRO A 47 -15.47 25.01 4.37
CA PRO A 47 -16.23 24.02 5.12
C PRO A 47 -17.23 24.69 6.06
N LEU A 48 -18.41 24.09 6.13
CA LEU A 48 -19.32 24.32 7.25
C LEU A 48 -18.72 23.64 8.50
N PRO A 49 -18.65 24.32 9.66
CA PRO A 49 -18.19 23.69 10.88
C PRO A 49 -19.04 22.47 11.26
N SER A 50 -18.46 21.54 12.01
CA SER A 50 -19.17 20.32 12.40
C SER A 50 -20.38 20.64 13.28
N ASN A 51 -21.54 20.11 12.88
CA ASN A 51 -22.84 20.30 13.51
C ASN A 51 -23.46 21.70 13.37
N ASP A 52 -22.88 22.57 12.54
CA ASP A 52 -23.50 23.85 12.19
C ASP A 52 -24.36 23.69 10.92
N LEU A 53 -25.39 24.53 10.81
CA LEU A 53 -26.24 24.63 9.61
C LEU A 53 -25.93 25.88 8.77
N ASP A 54 -25.28 26.86 9.39
CA ASP A 54 -24.93 28.14 8.78
C ASP A 54 -23.44 28.43 8.95
N TRP A 55 -22.83 29.12 7.98
CA TRP A 55 -21.46 29.57 8.12
C TRP A 55 -21.41 30.70 9.14
N PRO A 56 -20.60 30.57 10.22
CA PRO A 56 -20.52 31.64 11.21
C PRO A 56 -19.93 32.89 10.56
N GLU A 57 -20.45 34.05 10.95
CA GLU A 57 -20.04 35.37 10.41
C GLU A 57 -18.53 35.62 10.56
N SER A 58 -17.91 35.03 11.59
CA SER A 58 -16.47 35.03 11.82
C SER A 58 -15.67 34.37 10.68
N THR A 59 -16.26 33.41 9.97
CA THR A 59 -15.63 32.72 8.84
C THR A 59 -15.35 33.71 7.71
N MET A 60 -16.32 34.57 7.39
CA MET A 60 -16.21 35.53 6.29
C MET A 60 -15.49 36.82 6.68
N THR A 61 -15.43 37.15 7.97
CA THR A 61 -14.82 38.39 8.47
C THR A 61 -13.36 38.21 8.91
N ALA A 62 -12.95 37.01 9.31
CA ALA A 62 -11.56 36.74 9.72
C ALA A 62 -10.62 36.45 8.54
N CYS A 63 -11.15 35.96 7.41
CA CYS A 63 -10.37 35.51 6.27
C CYS A 63 -11.19 35.69 4.98
N ASP A 64 -10.58 36.28 3.95
CA ASP A 64 -11.23 36.44 2.65
C ASP A 64 -11.09 35.16 1.79
N TYR A 65 -11.67 35.17 0.59
CA TYR A 65 -11.63 34.04 -0.34
C TYR A 65 -10.22 33.54 -0.64
N ASN A 66 -9.30 34.45 -0.94
CA ASN A 66 -7.94 34.06 -1.28
C ASN A 66 -7.21 33.47 -0.06
N CYS A 67 -7.48 34.00 1.14
CA CYS A 67 -6.96 33.48 2.39
C CYS A 67 -7.47 32.05 2.68
N HIS A 68 -8.75 31.75 2.43
CA HIS A 68 -9.33 30.40 2.59
C HIS A 68 -8.73 29.41 1.59
N VAL A 69 -8.64 29.79 0.31
CA VAL A 69 -8.03 28.96 -0.74
C VAL A 69 -6.55 28.71 -0.45
N SER A 70 -5.80 29.73 -0.04
CA SER A 70 -4.39 29.59 0.34
C SER A 70 -4.22 28.62 1.51
N SER A 71 -5.05 28.75 2.56
CA SER A 71 -5.03 27.81 3.69
C SER A 71 -5.38 26.38 3.27
N CYS A 72 -6.35 26.21 2.36
CA CYS A 72 -6.69 24.90 1.78
C CYS A 72 -5.50 24.28 1.02
N ASN A 73 -4.82 25.06 0.19
CA ASN A 73 -3.64 24.62 -0.55
C ASN A 73 -2.48 24.21 0.38
N VAL A 74 -2.32 24.86 1.54
CA VAL A 74 -1.38 24.40 2.57
C VAL A 74 -1.73 22.99 3.03
N GLY A 75 -3.01 22.69 3.25
CA GLY A 75 -3.47 21.35 3.60
C GLY A 75 -3.18 20.29 2.53
N CYS A 76 -3.24 20.66 1.24
CA CYS A 76 -2.95 19.74 0.14
C CYS A 76 -1.51 19.20 0.13
N THR A 77 -0.58 19.82 0.86
CA THR A 77 0.81 19.35 0.98
C THR A 77 0.96 18.14 1.93
N ASP A 78 -0.14 17.52 2.41
CA ASP A 78 -0.03 16.52 3.48
C ASP A 78 0.74 15.24 3.14
N LEU A 79 0.85 14.92 1.85
CA LEU A 79 1.55 13.73 1.37
C LEU A 79 3.08 13.87 1.34
N GLU A 80 3.64 15.07 1.52
CA GLU A 80 5.10 15.28 1.50
C GLU A 80 5.81 14.58 2.68
N ALA A 81 5.08 14.28 3.74
CA ALA A 81 5.59 13.60 4.92
C ALA A 81 5.01 12.19 5.06
N VAL A 82 5.81 11.26 5.58
CA VAL A 82 5.38 9.88 5.85
C VAL A 82 4.18 9.86 6.81
N ASN A 83 4.27 10.65 7.88
CA ASN A 83 3.19 10.84 8.84
C ASN A 83 2.46 12.14 8.55
N SER A 84 1.14 12.16 8.79
CA SER A 84 0.37 13.40 8.63
C SER A 84 0.89 14.48 9.58
N THR A 85 1.10 15.68 9.05
CA THR A 85 1.46 16.86 9.86
C THR A 85 0.38 17.94 9.82
N CYS A 86 -0.82 17.59 9.34
CA CYS A 86 -1.97 18.47 9.20
C CYS A 86 -2.33 19.23 10.48
N THR A 87 -2.33 18.57 11.64
CA THR A 87 -2.66 19.23 12.91
C THR A 87 -1.76 20.44 13.15
N ASN A 88 -0.44 20.25 13.06
CA ASN A 88 0.53 21.31 13.31
C ASN A 88 0.51 22.37 12.20
N ARG A 89 0.35 21.97 10.94
CA ARG A 89 0.26 22.91 9.81
C ARG A 89 -0.96 23.80 9.91
N CYS A 90 -2.14 23.20 10.08
CA CYS A 90 -3.41 23.91 10.08
C CYS A 90 -3.63 24.77 11.32
N SER A 91 -3.01 24.44 12.46
CA SER A 91 -3.03 25.32 13.65
C SER A 91 -2.34 26.67 13.41
N ASN A 92 -1.46 26.77 12.42
CA ASN A 92 -0.69 27.99 12.13
C ASN A 92 -1.26 28.79 10.95
N THR A 93 -2.38 28.37 10.34
CA THR A 93 -2.99 29.09 9.21
C THR A 93 -4.06 30.07 9.68
N SER A 94 -4.30 31.10 8.87
CA SER A 94 -5.37 32.08 9.10
C SER A 94 -6.77 31.47 8.99
N SER A 95 -6.92 30.37 8.24
CA SER A 95 -8.13 29.54 8.24
C SER A 95 -7.79 28.06 8.50
N PRO A 96 -7.80 27.62 9.77
CA PRO A 96 -7.51 26.23 10.14
C PRO A 96 -8.48 25.23 9.51
N LEU A 97 -9.78 25.52 9.49
CA LEU A 97 -10.78 24.61 8.94
C LEU A 97 -10.59 24.38 7.44
N SER A 98 -10.30 25.43 6.66
CA SER A 98 -9.98 25.31 5.23
C SER A 98 -8.75 24.45 5.00
N CYS A 99 -7.71 24.62 5.83
CA CYS A 99 -6.52 23.78 5.77
C CYS A 99 -6.84 22.31 6.05
N PHE A 100 -7.66 22.01 7.07
CA PHE A 100 -8.08 20.64 7.34
C PHE A 100 -8.89 20.02 6.20
N GLN A 101 -9.62 20.82 5.40
CA GLN A 101 -10.28 20.31 4.20
C GLN A 101 -9.28 19.92 3.11
N GLY A 102 -8.26 20.74 2.85
CA GLY A 102 -7.19 20.38 1.93
C GLY A 102 -6.49 19.08 2.34
N CYS A 103 -6.20 18.94 3.63
CA CYS A 103 -5.65 17.71 4.23
C CYS A 103 -6.51 16.46 4.01
N ARG A 104 -7.83 16.58 4.17
CA ARG A 104 -8.76 15.47 3.92
C ARG A 104 -8.84 15.17 2.42
N ALA A 105 -8.99 16.19 1.60
CA ALA A 105 -9.10 16.03 0.15
C ALA A 105 -7.88 15.35 -0.46
N ILE A 106 -6.67 15.73 -0.07
CA ILE A 106 -5.45 15.07 -0.57
C ILE A 106 -5.38 13.61 -0.13
N SER A 107 -5.75 13.32 1.12
CA SER A 107 -5.79 11.95 1.65
C SER A 107 -6.82 11.08 0.92
N ASP A 108 -8.00 11.62 0.65
CA ASP A 108 -9.07 10.93 -0.07
C ASP A 108 -8.69 10.68 -1.53
N LEU A 109 -8.13 11.68 -2.21
CA LEU A 109 -7.64 11.55 -3.59
C LEU A 109 -6.56 10.48 -3.70
N PHE A 110 -5.59 10.48 -2.78
CA PHE A 110 -4.52 9.49 -2.77
C PHE A 110 -5.05 8.08 -2.44
N THR A 111 -5.98 7.96 -1.49
CA THR A 111 -6.63 6.69 -1.17
C THR A 111 -7.42 6.15 -2.36
N ASN A 112 -8.11 7.02 -3.09
CA ASN A 112 -8.80 6.64 -4.33
C ASN A 112 -7.82 6.20 -5.42
N GLN A 113 -6.66 6.86 -5.54
CA GLN A 113 -5.60 6.45 -6.46
C GLN A 113 -5.07 5.04 -6.12
N ILE A 114 -4.84 4.75 -4.83
CA ILE A 114 -4.49 3.41 -4.36
C ILE A 114 -5.60 2.42 -4.73
N GLN A 115 -6.87 2.72 -4.42
CA GLN A 115 -7.99 1.82 -4.70
C GLN A 115 -8.11 1.51 -6.20
N ASN A 116 -7.99 2.53 -7.06
CA ASN A 116 -8.04 2.35 -8.50
C ASN A 116 -6.92 1.45 -9.00
N LEU A 117 -5.71 1.60 -8.45
CA LEU A 117 -4.57 0.72 -8.76
C LEU A 117 -4.86 -0.72 -8.30
N LEU A 118 -5.26 -0.92 -7.05
CA LEU A 118 -5.55 -2.25 -6.49
C LEU A 118 -6.67 -2.99 -7.23
N ASN A 119 -7.59 -2.27 -7.87
CA ASN A 119 -8.64 -2.88 -8.70
C ASN A 119 -8.11 -3.48 -10.02
N GLN A 120 -6.88 -3.15 -10.43
CA GLN A 120 -6.23 -3.66 -11.64
C GLN A 120 -5.23 -4.78 -11.34
N VAL A 121 -5.13 -5.23 -10.09
CA VAL A 121 -4.18 -6.29 -9.72
C VAL A 121 -4.64 -7.65 -10.23
N ASN A 122 -3.68 -8.46 -10.65
CA ASN A 122 -3.89 -9.87 -10.98
C ASN A 122 -3.18 -10.78 -9.97
N VAL A 123 -3.68 -12.01 -9.85
CA VAL A 123 -3.08 -13.02 -8.98
C VAL A 123 -3.10 -14.39 -9.62
N GLU A 124 -1.94 -15.02 -9.62
CA GLU A 124 -1.75 -16.42 -9.99
C GLU A 124 -1.46 -17.24 -8.74
N ALA A 125 -2.14 -18.38 -8.61
CA ALA A 125 -1.97 -19.28 -7.49
C ALA A 125 -1.41 -20.62 -7.98
N THR A 126 -0.33 -21.08 -7.36
CA THR A 126 0.34 -22.35 -7.70
C THR A 126 0.63 -23.14 -6.43
N LEU A 127 0.56 -24.46 -6.51
CA LEU A 127 0.92 -25.34 -5.41
C LEU A 127 2.42 -25.59 -5.41
N ASP A 128 3.08 -25.22 -4.32
CA ASP A 128 4.44 -25.61 -3.99
C ASP A 128 4.37 -26.67 -2.89
N THR A 129 4.74 -27.91 -3.20
CA THR A 129 4.64 -29.03 -2.26
C THR A 129 5.54 -28.89 -1.03
N THR A 130 6.48 -27.95 -1.03
CA THR A 130 7.42 -27.70 0.07
C THR A 130 7.05 -26.49 0.92
N GLN A 131 6.47 -25.45 0.33
CA GLN A 131 6.18 -24.17 1.00
C GLN A 131 4.69 -23.82 1.10
N GLY A 132 3.83 -24.62 0.46
CA GLY A 132 2.39 -24.45 0.42
C GLY A 132 1.90 -23.75 -0.82
N VAL A 133 0.91 -22.87 -0.69
CA VAL A 133 0.31 -22.21 -1.85
C VAL A 133 1.06 -20.92 -2.14
N LYS A 134 1.75 -20.89 -3.27
CA LYS A 134 2.43 -19.72 -3.79
C LYS A 134 1.42 -18.82 -4.50
N LEU A 135 1.24 -17.60 -4.01
CA LEU A 135 0.51 -16.55 -4.68
C LEU A 135 1.49 -15.57 -5.31
N ASN A 136 1.36 -15.38 -6.62
CA ASN A 136 2.09 -14.38 -7.38
C ASN A 136 1.14 -13.24 -7.77
N TRP A 137 1.29 -12.10 -7.09
CA TRP A 137 0.55 -10.88 -7.40
C TRP A 137 1.31 -10.06 -8.42
N PHE A 138 0.64 -9.49 -9.40
CA PHE A 138 1.26 -8.65 -10.41
C PHE A 138 0.32 -7.58 -10.96
N PHE A 139 0.92 -6.51 -11.46
CA PHE A 139 0.24 -5.47 -12.24
C PHE A 139 0.74 -5.51 -13.68
N ASP A 140 -0.12 -5.16 -14.63
CA ASP A 140 0.31 -4.95 -16.01
C ASP A 140 1.29 -3.77 -16.11
N GLU A 141 2.22 -3.83 -17.07
CA GLU A 141 3.26 -2.80 -17.26
C GLU A 141 2.68 -1.39 -17.51
N SER A 142 1.44 -1.31 -18.03
CA SER A 142 0.70 -0.05 -18.21
C SER A 142 0.51 0.73 -16.89
N HIS A 143 0.54 0.05 -15.74
CA HIS A 143 0.34 0.64 -14.42
C HIS A 143 1.65 0.97 -13.69
N LEU A 144 2.82 0.75 -14.33
CA LEU A 144 4.15 0.98 -13.74
C LEU A 144 4.28 2.37 -13.09
N VAL A 145 3.89 3.43 -13.82
CA VAL A 145 4.03 4.82 -13.35
C VAL A 145 3.17 5.07 -12.11
N GLN A 146 1.92 4.59 -12.11
CA GLN A 146 1.01 4.73 -10.98
C GLN A 146 1.50 3.95 -9.76
N LEU A 147 2.04 2.75 -9.99
CA LEU A 147 2.59 1.90 -8.93
C LEU A 147 3.85 2.50 -8.31
N GLN A 148 4.72 3.13 -9.11
CA GLN A 148 5.90 3.85 -8.62
C GLN A 148 5.53 5.07 -7.78
N GLU A 149 4.54 5.85 -8.22
CA GLU A 149 4.01 7.00 -7.46
C GLU A 149 3.46 6.55 -6.11
N VAL A 150 2.58 5.54 -6.11
CA VAL A 150 2.00 5.01 -4.88
C VAL A 150 3.08 4.42 -3.98
N SER A 151 3.99 3.58 -4.49
CA SER A 151 5.02 2.90 -3.70
C SER A 151 5.97 3.82 -2.95
N ALA A 152 6.18 5.04 -3.46
CA ALA A 152 7.04 6.01 -2.83
C ALA A 152 6.40 6.66 -1.57
N ALA A 153 5.10 6.46 -1.34
CA ALA A 153 4.39 6.89 -0.11
C ALA A 153 4.50 5.89 1.07
N ASN A 154 5.49 4.99 1.05
CA ASN A 154 5.77 4.03 2.14
C ASN A 154 4.59 3.12 2.53
N LEU A 155 3.92 2.52 1.55
CA LEU A 155 2.87 1.53 1.85
C LEU A 155 3.45 0.23 2.39
N LYS A 156 2.64 -0.42 3.22
CA LYS A 156 2.85 -1.81 3.64
C LYS A 156 1.88 -2.71 2.89
N TRP A 157 2.41 -3.74 2.25
CA TRP A 157 1.63 -4.67 1.44
C TRP A 157 1.36 -5.96 2.20
N PHE A 158 0.13 -6.47 2.07
CA PHE A 158 -0.31 -7.72 2.66
C PHE A 158 -1.16 -8.50 1.67
N ALA A 159 -1.07 -9.83 1.71
CA ALA A 159 -2.09 -10.70 1.14
C ALA A 159 -3.03 -11.14 2.25
N GLN A 160 -4.34 -11.04 2.01
CA GLN A 160 -5.32 -11.66 2.88
C GLN A 160 -5.91 -12.89 2.22
N SER A 161 -5.99 -13.99 2.95
CA SER A 161 -6.63 -15.23 2.50
C SER A 161 -7.63 -15.75 3.53
N LYS A 162 -8.70 -16.41 3.06
CA LYS A 162 -9.66 -17.09 3.93
C LYS A 162 -10.22 -18.33 3.26
N LYS A 163 -10.54 -19.34 4.09
CA LYS A 163 -11.41 -20.46 3.73
C LYS A 163 -12.87 -20.03 3.87
N SER A 164 -13.80 -20.87 3.44
CA SER A 164 -15.25 -20.54 3.44
C SER A 164 -15.79 -20.13 4.82
N THR A 165 -15.28 -20.72 5.91
CA THR A 165 -15.78 -20.51 7.28
C THR A 165 -14.80 -19.80 8.21
N SER A 166 -13.62 -19.37 7.73
CA SER A 166 -12.57 -18.78 8.57
C SER A 166 -12.51 -17.25 8.46
N GLY A 167 -11.90 -16.62 9.47
CA GLY A 167 -11.47 -15.22 9.38
C GLY A 167 -10.38 -15.02 8.31
N TRP A 168 -10.08 -13.76 8.00
CA TRP A 168 -8.98 -13.39 7.12
C TRP A 168 -7.63 -13.62 7.81
N LEU A 169 -6.79 -14.46 7.19
CA LEU A 169 -5.39 -14.60 7.51
C LEU A 169 -4.61 -13.49 6.82
N TRP A 170 -3.79 -12.75 7.57
CA TRP A 170 -2.94 -11.69 7.04
C TRP A 170 -1.53 -12.21 6.84
N THR A 171 -1.05 -12.16 5.61
CA THR A 171 0.31 -12.56 5.24
C THR A 171 1.09 -11.32 4.79
N PRO A 172 2.10 -10.86 5.52
CA PRO A 172 2.89 -9.70 5.14
C PRO A 172 3.71 -9.99 3.87
N MET A 173 3.81 -9.01 2.99
CA MET A 173 4.72 -9.07 1.84
C MET A 173 6.09 -8.47 2.20
N GLY A 174 7.12 -8.88 1.46
CA GLY A 174 8.45 -8.29 1.62
C GLY A 174 8.48 -6.80 1.29
N PHE A 175 9.46 -6.08 1.84
CA PHE A 175 9.64 -4.63 1.59
C PHE A 175 9.83 -4.29 0.10
N GLN A 176 10.31 -5.24 -0.70
CA GLN A 176 10.51 -5.08 -2.15
C GLN A 176 9.24 -5.34 -2.99
N ALA A 177 8.11 -5.69 -2.36
CA ALA A 177 6.85 -5.92 -3.07
C ALA A 177 6.51 -4.74 -3.98
N PHE A 178 6.42 -5.00 -5.29
CA PHE A 178 6.09 -4.02 -6.32
C PHE A 178 7.08 -2.84 -6.47
N ARG A 179 8.27 -2.93 -5.87
CA ARG A 179 9.33 -1.91 -6.00
C ARG A 179 10.35 -2.24 -7.09
N ASP A 180 10.46 -3.51 -7.43
CA ASP A 180 11.34 -4.00 -8.48
C ASP A 180 10.71 -3.85 -9.86
N SER A 181 11.54 -3.87 -10.91
CA SER A 181 11.12 -3.71 -12.32
C SER A 181 10.11 -4.75 -12.80
N MET A 182 9.87 -5.81 -12.02
CA MET A 182 8.95 -6.89 -12.38
C MET A 182 7.49 -6.63 -11.97
N LEU A 183 7.21 -5.60 -11.16
CA LEU A 183 5.85 -5.28 -10.69
C LEU A 183 5.10 -6.46 -10.07
N THR A 184 5.86 -7.36 -9.45
CA THR A 184 5.33 -8.58 -8.85
C THR A 184 5.61 -8.63 -7.36
N ALA A 185 4.77 -9.36 -6.64
CA ALA A 185 4.99 -9.70 -5.24
C ALA A 185 4.54 -11.15 -5.01
N THR A 186 5.46 -11.97 -4.51
CA THR A 186 5.18 -13.36 -4.17
C THR A 186 4.97 -13.50 -2.66
N VAL A 187 3.95 -14.27 -2.27
CA VAL A 187 3.76 -14.75 -0.90
C VAL A 187 3.43 -16.23 -0.89
N TYR A 188 3.77 -16.89 0.21
CA TYR A 188 3.46 -18.29 0.44
C TYR A 188 2.44 -18.40 1.56
N LEU A 189 1.34 -19.08 1.27
CA LEU A 189 0.32 -19.41 2.25
C LEU A 189 0.56 -20.82 2.78
N PRO A 190 0.44 -21.04 4.11
CA PRO A 190 0.45 -22.39 4.66
C PRO A 190 -0.67 -23.23 4.05
N ILE A 191 -0.40 -24.52 3.80
CA ILE A 191 -1.39 -25.44 3.20
C ILE A 191 -2.63 -25.53 4.09
N GLU A 192 -2.46 -25.45 5.41
CA GLU A 192 -3.53 -25.45 6.40
C GLU A 192 -4.40 -24.20 6.34
N ALA A 193 -3.92 -23.11 5.73
CA ALA A 193 -4.69 -21.90 5.48
C ALA A 193 -5.48 -21.97 4.16
N VAL A 194 -5.22 -22.97 3.33
CA VAL A 194 -5.87 -23.17 2.03
C VAL A 194 -6.73 -24.45 2.05
N ALA A 195 -7.92 -24.40 1.44
CA ALA A 195 -8.72 -25.58 1.17
C ALA A 195 -8.72 -25.81 -0.36
N ASN A 196 -9.46 -26.80 -0.86
CA ASN A 196 -9.65 -26.99 -2.30
C ASN A 196 -10.08 -25.68 -3.01
N GLU A 197 -10.80 -24.82 -2.28
CA GLU A 197 -11.12 -23.46 -2.67
C GLU A 197 -10.82 -22.48 -1.54
N PHE A 198 -10.29 -21.31 -1.88
CA PHE A 198 -10.07 -20.21 -0.94
C PHE A 198 -10.26 -18.86 -1.64
N LYS A 199 -10.50 -17.83 -0.84
CA LYS A 199 -10.57 -16.45 -1.31
C LYS A 199 -9.32 -15.70 -0.92
N THR A 200 -8.82 -14.87 -1.82
CA THR A 200 -7.65 -14.03 -1.58
C THR A 200 -7.88 -12.60 -2.06
N ARG A 201 -7.22 -11.62 -1.43
CA ARG A 201 -7.21 -10.21 -1.86
C ARG A 201 -5.91 -9.53 -1.48
N LEU A 202 -5.48 -8.57 -2.30
CA LEU A 202 -4.34 -7.71 -2.01
C LEU A 202 -4.78 -6.58 -1.09
N VAL A 203 -3.94 -6.23 -0.14
CA VAL A 203 -4.18 -5.16 0.82
C VAL A 203 -2.98 -4.22 0.87
N ALA A 204 -3.27 -2.93 0.78
CA ALA A 204 -2.31 -1.86 0.98
C ALA A 204 -2.67 -1.10 2.25
N ILE A 205 -1.69 -0.92 3.13
CA ILE A 205 -1.83 -0.08 4.31
C ILE A 205 -1.01 1.19 4.08
N TRP A 206 -1.70 2.32 4.07
CA TRP A 206 -1.11 3.65 4.01
C TRP A 206 -1.49 4.42 5.27
N ARG A 207 -0.50 4.71 6.13
CA ARG A 207 -0.72 5.22 7.49
C ARG A 207 -1.68 4.29 8.25
N ASP A 208 -2.85 4.78 8.65
CA ASP A 208 -3.91 4.01 9.34
C ASP A 208 -5.06 3.61 8.41
N ILE A 209 -4.94 3.85 7.09
CA ILE A 209 -5.95 3.55 6.09
C ILE A 209 -5.63 2.19 5.46
N ILE A 210 -6.64 1.32 5.41
CA ILE A 210 -6.56 0.00 4.81
C ILE A 210 -7.36 0.02 3.51
N VAL A 211 -6.69 -0.25 2.39
CA VAL A 211 -7.30 -0.34 1.06
C VAL A 211 -7.18 -1.77 0.56
N THR A 212 -8.25 -2.32 0.00
CA THR A 212 -8.29 -3.73 -0.44
C THR A 212 -8.73 -3.88 -1.88
N SER A 213 -8.13 -4.81 -2.61
CA SER A 213 -8.59 -5.20 -3.95
C SER A 213 -9.93 -5.96 -3.88
N ALA A 214 -10.49 -6.26 -5.05
CA ALA A 214 -11.54 -7.26 -5.19
C ALA A 214 -11.10 -8.62 -4.63
N GLU A 215 -12.07 -9.45 -4.24
CA GLU A 215 -11.83 -10.83 -3.83
C GLU A 215 -11.61 -11.72 -5.07
N PHE A 216 -10.54 -12.50 -5.05
CA PHE A 216 -10.27 -13.53 -6.05
C PHE A 216 -10.56 -14.90 -5.45
N SER A 217 -11.46 -15.65 -6.07
CA SER A 217 -11.69 -17.06 -5.74
C SER A 217 -10.65 -17.91 -6.47
N GLN A 218 -9.90 -18.70 -5.70
CA GLN A 218 -8.84 -19.57 -6.21
C GLN A 218 -9.21 -21.02 -5.88
N ALA A 219 -9.08 -21.90 -6.86
CA ALA A 219 -9.23 -23.34 -6.68
C ALA A 219 -7.89 -24.01 -6.95
N ILE A 220 -7.34 -24.67 -5.94
CA ILE A 220 -6.09 -25.42 -6.06
C ILE A 220 -6.40 -26.86 -5.68
N PRO A 221 -6.34 -27.81 -6.63
CA PRO A 221 -6.52 -29.20 -6.32
C PRO A 221 -5.35 -29.65 -5.42
N LEU A 222 -5.65 -29.82 -4.12
CA LEU A 222 -4.69 -30.40 -3.20
C LEU A 222 -4.52 -31.89 -3.52
N PRO A 223 -3.29 -32.43 -3.51
CA PRO A 223 -3.09 -33.87 -3.59
C PRO A 223 -3.87 -34.55 -2.45
N PRO A 224 -4.48 -35.73 -2.68
CA PRO A 224 -5.32 -36.41 -1.70
C PRO A 224 -4.62 -36.75 -0.37
N SER A 225 -3.28 -36.71 -0.32
CA SER A 225 -2.48 -36.92 0.90
C SER A 225 -2.10 -35.64 1.65
N GLN A 226 -2.50 -34.45 1.17
CA GLN A 226 -2.18 -33.15 1.77
C GLN A 226 -3.42 -32.36 2.22
N GLU A 227 -4.61 -32.94 2.10
CA GLU A 227 -5.78 -32.38 2.76
C GLU A 227 -5.54 -32.51 4.28
N PRO A 228 -5.59 -31.42 5.07
CA PRO A 228 -5.38 -31.51 6.50
C PRO A 228 -6.49 -32.38 7.10
N SER A 229 -6.19 -33.65 7.35
CA SER A 229 -7.10 -34.52 8.07
C SER A 229 -7.16 -34.02 9.51
N LEU A 230 -8.37 -33.92 10.05
CA LEU A 230 -8.48 -33.71 11.49
C LEU A 230 -7.72 -34.84 12.18
N PRO A 231 -6.86 -34.53 13.18
CA PRO A 231 -6.13 -35.57 13.88
C PRO A 231 -7.15 -36.53 14.51
N GLU A 232 -6.96 -37.83 14.27
CA GLU A 232 -7.89 -38.85 14.74
C GLU A 232 -7.86 -38.88 16.27
N LEU A 233 -9.00 -38.56 16.87
CA LEU A 233 -9.16 -38.53 18.32
C LEU A 233 -9.14 -39.98 18.83
N THR A 234 -8.08 -40.36 19.53
CA THR A 234 -7.89 -41.73 20.01
C THR A 234 -8.64 -41.96 21.31
N SER A 235 -8.65 -40.94 22.18
CA SER A 235 -9.43 -40.97 23.42
C SER A 235 -9.65 -39.56 23.96
N SER A 236 -10.70 -39.41 24.76
CA SER A 236 -10.93 -38.22 25.58
C SER A 236 -11.35 -38.61 26.98
N LEU A 237 -10.97 -37.80 27.96
CA LEU A 237 -11.32 -37.97 29.36
C LEU A 237 -11.72 -36.61 29.94
N GLN A 238 -12.89 -36.55 30.56
CA GLN A 238 -13.30 -35.36 31.29
C GLN A 238 -12.55 -35.26 32.61
N VAL A 239 -11.81 -34.17 32.79
CA VAL A 239 -10.98 -33.93 33.98
C VAL A 239 -11.76 -33.10 35.00
N THR A 240 -12.56 -32.13 34.53
CA THR A 240 -13.48 -31.34 35.35
C THR A 240 -14.79 -31.07 34.60
N GLU A 241 -15.76 -30.46 35.26
CA GLU A 241 -17.07 -30.10 34.67
C GLU A 241 -16.91 -29.33 33.34
N ASN A 242 -15.90 -28.46 33.23
CA ASN A 242 -15.61 -27.67 32.03
C ASN A 242 -14.25 -27.97 31.36
N SER A 243 -13.61 -29.12 31.61
CA SER A 243 -12.30 -29.42 30.98
C SER A 243 -12.12 -30.88 30.60
N TRP A 244 -11.52 -31.10 29.43
CA TRP A 244 -11.25 -32.42 28.86
C TRP A 244 -9.76 -32.56 28.53
N ALA A 245 -9.21 -33.74 28.82
CA ALA A 245 -7.96 -34.22 28.25
C ALA A 245 -8.29 -35.01 26.98
N VAL A 246 -7.52 -34.76 25.91
CA VAL A 246 -7.73 -35.42 24.62
C VAL A 246 -6.41 -35.99 24.16
N CYS A 247 -6.42 -37.27 23.79
CA CYS A 247 -5.32 -37.93 23.09
C CYS A 247 -5.69 -38.02 21.62
N TRP A 248 -4.80 -37.58 20.75
CA TRP A 248 -4.98 -37.69 19.31
C TRP A 248 -3.76 -38.36 18.67
N HIS A 249 -4.00 -39.04 17.55
CA HIS A 249 -2.94 -39.56 16.71
C HIS A 249 -2.46 -38.45 15.78
N SER A 250 -1.15 -38.20 15.73
CA SER A 250 -0.52 -37.38 14.71
C SER A 250 0.28 -38.32 13.83
N GLU A 251 -0.11 -38.46 12.57
CA GLU A 251 0.76 -39.10 11.60
C GLU A 251 2.04 -38.28 11.52
N LYS A 252 3.15 -38.83 12.05
CA LYS A 252 4.48 -38.31 11.78
C LYS A 252 4.72 -38.49 10.29
N HIS A 253 4.73 -37.40 9.52
CA HIS A 253 5.47 -37.41 8.27
C HIS A 253 6.95 -37.68 8.60
N ALA A 254 7.34 -38.94 8.48
CA ALA A 254 8.73 -39.35 8.52
C ALA A 254 9.42 -38.84 7.25
N ALA A 255 9.91 -37.62 7.30
CA ALA A 255 11.08 -37.24 6.54
C ALA A 255 12.31 -37.88 7.23
N GLU A 256 12.61 -39.15 6.92
CA GLU A 256 13.97 -39.67 7.15
C GLU A 256 14.28 -40.93 6.33
N SER A 257 15.33 -40.79 5.51
CA SER A 257 16.10 -41.82 4.78
C SER A 257 15.48 -42.46 3.52
N ALA A 258 15.57 -41.73 2.40
CA ALA A 258 15.81 -42.40 1.12
C ALA A 258 17.33 -42.42 0.89
N GLU A 259 17.95 -43.59 1.08
CA GLU A 259 19.32 -43.85 0.62
C GLU A 259 19.47 -43.54 -0.89
N PRO A 260 20.66 -43.14 -1.35
CA PRO A 260 20.88 -42.89 -2.77
C PRO A 260 20.81 -44.20 -3.55
N VAL A 261 19.82 -44.32 -4.43
CA VAL A 261 19.75 -45.39 -5.44
C VAL A 261 20.99 -45.29 -6.33
N LYS A 262 21.95 -46.21 -6.14
CA LYS A 262 23.06 -46.40 -7.07
C LYS A 262 22.53 -47.13 -8.30
N PHE A 263 22.62 -46.47 -9.45
CA PHE A 263 22.47 -47.14 -10.73
C PHE A 263 23.78 -47.86 -11.11
N ARG A 264 23.73 -49.20 -11.08
CA ARG A 264 24.35 -50.06 -12.09
C ARG A 264 23.76 -51.46 -12.03
#